data_AF-A0A1V5UI24-F1
#
_entry.id   AF-A0A1V5UI24-F1
#
_cell.length_a   1.000
_cell.length_b   1.000
_cell.length_c   1.000
_cell.angle_alpha   90.00
_cell.angle_beta   90.00
_cell.angle_gamma   90.00
#
_symmetry.space_group_name_H-M   'P 1'
#
loop_
_entity.id
_entity.type
_entity.pdbx_description
1 polymer ?
#
loop_
_entity_poly.entity_id
_entity_poly.type
_entity_poly.pdbx_seq_one_letter_code
_entity_poly.pdbx_strand_id
1 'polypeptide(L)'
;MKKRTNIEIAYTLLKENGEPLSFYELWQSIVNEREYNESEGHDLISRFYTALTMDGRFVNLGDNMWALRENVLFDDIALPLNEVYTEVDEAEDEEEDEGPEILYFDDEENVEDAEEKVKNALAEEDEE
;
A
#
# COMPACT_ATOMS: atom_id res chain seq x y z
N MET A 1 -4.68 7.94 33.16
CA MET A 1 -4.94 6.73 32.36
C MET A 1 -4.43 6.98 30.95
N LYS A 2 -3.54 6.13 30.42
CA LYS A 2 -3.06 6.25 29.04
C LYS A 2 -4.20 5.76 28.13
N LYS A 3 -4.75 6.63 27.28
CA LYS A 3 -5.74 6.22 26.27
C LYS A 3 -5.01 5.24 25.34
N ARG A 4 -5.53 4.01 25.16
CA ARG A 4 -5.00 3.06 24.17
C ARG A 4 -4.94 3.75 22.80
N THR A 5 -4.09 3.33 21.89
CA THR A 5 -4.15 3.78 20.49
C THR A 5 -5.00 2.80 19.67
N ASN A 6 -5.33 3.11 18.42
CA ASN A 6 -6.05 2.17 17.54
C ASN A 6 -5.24 0.89 17.29
N ILE A 7 -3.91 1.00 17.24
CA ILE A 7 -2.99 -0.14 17.15
C ILE A 7 -3.01 -1.00 18.41
N GLU A 8 -3.04 -0.38 19.60
CA GLU A 8 -3.13 -1.15 20.85
C GLU A 8 -4.48 -1.86 21.00
N ILE A 9 -5.55 -1.29 20.45
CA ILE A 9 -6.85 -1.99 20.35
C ILE A 9 -6.71 -3.18 19.40
N ALA A 10 -6.20 -2.99 18.18
CA ALA A 10 -5.99 -4.09 17.22
C ALA A 10 -5.13 -5.21 17.80
N TYR A 11 -4.05 -4.87 18.52
CA TYR A 11 -3.20 -5.84 19.21
C TYR A 11 -4.00 -6.65 20.24
N THR A 12 -4.81 -5.97 21.06
CA THR A 12 -5.65 -6.63 22.06
C THR A 12 -6.67 -7.56 21.39
N LEU A 13 -7.35 -7.11 20.33
CA LEU A 13 -8.33 -7.89 19.58
C LEU A 13 -7.72 -9.17 19.02
N LEU A 14 -6.59 -9.09 18.33
CA LEU A 14 -5.93 -10.28 17.80
C LEU A 14 -5.40 -11.21 18.90
N LYS A 15 -4.95 -10.64 20.02
CA LYS A 15 -4.45 -11.43 21.16
C LYS A 15 -5.56 -12.19 21.89
N GLU A 16 -6.74 -11.58 22.01
CA GLU A 16 -7.92 -12.20 22.64
C GLU A 16 -8.62 -13.18 21.69
N ASN A 17 -8.70 -12.86 20.40
CA ASN A 17 -9.32 -13.70 19.39
C ASN A 17 -8.49 -14.96 19.10
N GLY A 18 -7.16 -14.83 19.01
CA GLY A 18 -6.24 -15.94 18.72
C GLY A 18 -6.20 -16.37 17.25
N GLU A 19 -7.18 -15.96 16.44
CA GLU A 19 -7.22 -16.21 14.99
C GLU A 19 -6.99 -14.93 14.18
N PRO A 20 -6.50 -15.05 12.93
CA PRO A 20 -6.37 -13.92 12.02
C PRO A 20 -7.70 -13.23 11.75
N LEU A 21 -7.69 -11.90 11.67
CA LEU A 21 -8.86 -11.09 11.33
C LEU A 21 -8.58 -10.27 10.09
N SER A 22 -9.60 -10.02 9.28
CA SER A 22 -9.47 -9.09 8.16
C SER A 22 -9.23 -7.66 8.67
N PHE A 23 -8.58 -6.84 7.86
CA PHE A 23 -8.43 -5.41 8.16
C PHE A 23 -9.78 -4.74 8.43
N TYR A 24 -10.82 -5.11 7.68
CA TYR A 24 -12.15 -4.55 7.84
C TYR A 24 -12.74 -4.88 9.22
N GLU A 25 -12.63 -6.14 9.68
CA GLU A 25 -13.11 -6.54 11.01
C GLU A 25 -12.36 -5.83 12.14
N LEU A 26 -11.04 -5.69 12.02
CA LEU A 26 -10.24 -4.92 12.96
C LEU A 26 -10.69 -3.46 13.00
N TRP A 27 -10.88 -2.85 11.83
CA TRP A 27 -11.29 -1.45 11.73
C TRP A 27 -12.70 -1.22 12.29
N GLN A 28 -13.67 -2.06 11.93
CA GLN A 28 -15.03 -1.98 12.46
C GLN A 28 -15.04 -2.13 13.98
N SER A 29 -14.27 -3.07 14.53
CA SER A 29 -14.16 -3.26 15.98
C SER A 29 -13.59 -2.02 16.68
N ILE A 30 -12.59 -1.38 16.07
CA ILE A 30 -12.02 -0.12 16.58
C ILE A 30 -13.04 1.02 16.52
N VAL A 31 -13.74 1.19 15.39
CA VAL A 31 -14.78 2.22 15.23
C VAL A 31 -15.87 2.05 16.27
N ASN A 32 -16.32 0.82 16.52
CA ASN A 32 -17.32 0.49 17.51
C ASN A 32 -16.82 0.74 18.95
N GLU A 33 -15.60 0.34 19.31
CA GLU A 33 -15.04 0.58 20.65
C GLU A 33 -14.81 2.08 20.91
N ARG A 34 -14.48 2.84 19.86
CA ARG A 34 -14.19 4.27 19.95
C ARG A 34 -15.40 5.16 19.77
N GLU A 35 -16.51 4.60 19.31
CA GLU A 35 -17.71 5.32 18.91
C GLU A 35 -17.38 6.44 17.90
N TYR A 36 -16.48 6.16 16.95
CA TYR A 36 -16.16 7.12 15.89
C TYR A 36 -17.37 7.35 15.01
N ASN A 37 -17.60 8.60 14.63
CA ASN A 37 -18.57 8.91 13.59
C ASN A 37 -18.00 8.55 12.20
N GLU A 38 -18.86 8.53 11.19
CA GLU A 38 -18.49 8.12 9.83
C GLU A 38 -17.36 8.97 9.24
N SER A 39 -17.39 10.29 9.43
CA SER A 39 -16.35 11.20 8.94
C SER A 39 -15.01 10.95 9.64
N GLU A 40 -15.01 10.85 10.97
CA GLU A 40 -13.81 10.53 11.74
C GLU A 40 -13.24 9.16 11.36
N GLY A 41 -14.12 8.19 11.15
CA GLY A 41 -13.74 6.86 10.69
C GLY A 41 -13.03 6.92 9.32
N HIS A 42 -13.62 7.64 8.37
CA HIS A 42 -13.03 7.81 7.04
C HIS A 42 -11.66 8.50 7.09
N ASP A 43 -11.48 9.50 7.93
CA ASP A 43 -10.21 10.22 8.05
C ASP A 43 -9.11 9.41 8.75
N LEU A 44 -9.50 8.48 9.64
CA LEU A 44 -8.56 7.71 10.46
C LEU A 44 -8.22 6.33 9.88
N ILE A 45 -9.02 5.78 8.97
CA ILE A 45 -8.81 4.42 8.44
C ILE A 45 -7.46 4.27 7.74
N SER A 46 -7.06 5.26 6.94
CA SER A 46 -5.77 5.28 6.23
C SER A 46 -4.61 5.34 7.20
N ARG A 47 -4.71 6.20 8.22
CA ARG A 47 -3.71 6.30 9.29
C ARG A 47 -3.58 4.99 10.07
N PHE A 48 -4.70 4.31 10.32
CA PHE A 48 -4.68 3.02 10.98
C PHE A 48 -4.01 1.96 10.11
N TYR A 49 -4.35 1.87 8.81
CA TYR A 49 -3.70 0.94 7.89
C TYR A 49 -2.19 1.14 7.84
N THR A 50 -1.74 2.38 7.67
CA THR A 50 -0.31 2.72 7.66
C THR A 50 0.38 2.38 8.98
N ALA A 51 -0.29 2.62 10.12
CA ALA A 51 0.28 2.25 11.41
C ALA A 51 0.33 0.73 11.62
N LEU A 52 -0.64 -0.01 11.07
CA LEU A 52 -0.73 -1.47 11.16
C LEU A 52 0.36 -2.13 10.33
N THR A 53 0.60 -1.65 9.11
CA THR A 53 1.64 -2.15 8.21
C THR A 53 3.06 -1.82 8.70
N MET A 54 3.24 -0.67 9.37
CA MET A 54 4.53 -0.28 9.94
C MET A 54 4.86 -0.96 11.29
N ASP A 55 3.87 -1.48 12.00
CA ASP A 55 4.09 -2.13 13.29
C ASP A 55 4.49 -3.60 13.10
N GLY A 56 5.76 -3.91 13.36
CA GLY A 56 6.35 -5.24 13.14
C GLY A 56 5.77 -6.37 14.00
N ARG A 57 4.89 -6.07 14.98
CA ARG A 57 4.16 -7.10 15.74
C ARG A 57 3.06 -7.77 14.91
N PHE A 58 2.57 -7.09 13.89
CA PHE A 58 1.53 -7.61 13.01
C PHE A 58 2.17 -8.22 11.77
N VAL A 59 1.47 -9.19 11.20
CA VAL A 59 1.83 -9.80 9.92
C VAL A 59 0.58 -9.93 9.07
N ASN A 60 0.73 -9.58 7.80
CA ASN A 60 -0.29 -9.80 6.79
C ASN A 60 -0.09 -11.21 6.21
N LEU A 61 -1.13 -12.03 6.23
CA LEU A 61 -1.11 -13.43 5.79
C LEU A 61 -1.60 -13.61 4.33
N GLY A 62 -1.82 -12.52 3.60
CA GLY A 62 -2.54 -12.53 2.32
C GLY A 62 -4.00 -12.13 2.49
N ASP A 63 -4.65 -11.71 1.39
CA ASP A 63 -6.05 -11.28 1.34
C ASP A 63 -6.45 -10.23 2.40
N ASN A 64 -5.48 -9.43 2.83
CA ASN A 64 -5.66 -8.44 3.89
C ASN A 64 -6.11 -9.02 5.25
N MET A 65 -5.73 -10.26 5.52
CA MET A 65 -5.85 -10.93 6.81
C MET A 65 -4.63 -10.65 7.68
N TRP A 66 -4.88 -10.30 8.93
CA TRP A 66 -3.88 -9.83 9.88
C TRP A 66 -3.83 -10.73 11.11
N ALA A 67 -2.62 -11.09 11.50
CA ALA A 67 -2.34 -11.86 12.71
C ALA A 67 -1.19 -11.22 13.50
N LEU A 68 -1.00 -11.69 14.74
CA LEU A 68 0.20 -11.35 15.50
C LEU A 68 1.35 -12.27 15.08
N ARG A 69 2.53 -11.68 14.88
CA ARG A 69 3.76 -12.41 14.54
C ARG A 69 4.10 -13.51 15.54
N GLU A 70 3.73 -13.36 16.81
CA GLU A 70 3.94 -14.39 17.84
C GLU A 70 3.16 -15.69 17.58
N ASN A 71 2.11 -15.65 16.76
CA ASN A 71 1.23 -16.79 16.45
C ASN A 71 1.51 -17.42 15.08
N VAL A 72 2.48 -16.92 14.32
CA VAL A 72 2.73 -17.33 12.93
C VAL A 72 4.13 -17.92 12.82
N LEU A 73 4.25 -19.09 12.20
CA LEU A 73 5.56 -19.73 12.01
C LEU A 73 6.38 -18.94 10.98
N PHE A 74 7.71 -18.99 11.11
CA PHE A 74 8.60 -18.29 10.19
C PHE A 74 8.37 -18.71 8.72
N ASP A 75 8.12 -19.99 8.49
CA ASP A 75 7.90 -20.57 7.16
C ASP A 75 6.61 -20.04 6.49
N ASP A 76 5.60 -19.67 7.29
CA ASP A 76 4.33 -19.11 6.78
C ASP A 76 4.45 -17.63 6.36
N ILE A 77 5.50 -16.94 6.80
CA ILE A 77 5.76 -15.51 6.51
C ILE A 77 6.75 -15.34 5.35
N ALA A 78 7.48 -16.39 5.00
CA ALA A 78 8.44 -16.38 3.92
C ALA A 78 7.70 -16.23 2.59
N LEU A 79 7.47 -14.98 2.18
CA LEU A 79 7.19 -14.68 0.78
C LEU A 79 8.30 -15.34 -0.03
N PRO A 80 7.99 -16.23 -0.99
CA PRO A 80 8.98 -16.81 -1.87
C PRO A 80 9.50 -15.71 -2.79
N LEU A 81 10.34 -14.81 -2.24
CA LEU A 81 11.07 -13.78 -2.97
C LEU A 81 11.91 -14.42 -4.09
N ASN A 82 12.24 -15.70 -3.94
CA ASN A 82 12.91 -16.50 -4.96
C ASN A 82 12.13 -16.64 -6.29
N GLU A 83 10.80 -16.49 -6.33
CA GLU A 83 10.04 -16.58 -7.58
C GLU A 83 9.97 -15.25 -8.35
N VAL A 84 10.28 -14.12 -7.70
CA VAL A 84 10.19 -12.79 -8.34
C VAL A 84 11.50 -12.37 -9.01
N TYR A 85 12.65 -12.94 -8.61
CA TYR A 85 13.97 -12.55 -9.12
C TYR A 85 14.55 -13.48 -10.21
N THR A 86 13.80 -14.48 -10.69
CA THR A 86 14.35 -15.51 -11.62
C THR A 86 14.16 -15.23 -13.11
N GLU A 87 13.49 -14.14 -13.51
CA GLU A 87 13.18 -13.87 -14.94
C GLU A 87 13.83 -12.58 -15.49
N VAL A 88 14.95 -12.12 -14.92
CA VAL A 88 15.68 -10.92 -15.41
C VAL A 88 17.14 -11.18 -15.78
N ASP A 89 17.54 -12.43 -15.99
CA ASP A 89 18.83 -12.74 -16.60
C ASP A 89 18.61 -13.59 -17.85
N GLU A 90 19.19 -13.13 -18.97
CA GLU A 90 19.18 -13.72 -20.33
C GLU A 90 18.12 -13.18 -21.32
N ALA A 91 18.15 -11.87 -21.57
CA ALA A 91 17.97 -11.35 -22.93
C ALA A 91 18.99 -10.24 -23.16
N GLU A 92 20.21 -10.63 -23.56
CA GLU A 92 21.07 -9.76 -24.37
C GLU A 92 20.36 -9.54 -25.71
N ASP A 93 19.60 -8.46 -25.84
CA ASP A 93 19.30 -7.87 -27.14
C ASP A 93 19.82 -6.42 -27.10
N GLU A 94 20.96 -6.21 -27.75
CA GLU A 94 21.50 -4.90 -28.09
C GLU A 94 20.58 -4.27 -29.15
N GLU A 95 19.42 -3.79 -28.73
CA GLU A 95 18.64 -2.84 -29.53
C GLU A 95 18.71 -1.52 -28.75
N GLU A 96 19.37 -0.54 -29.36
CA GLU A 96 19.47 0.84 -28.90
C GLU A 96 18.08 1.49 -29.04
N ASP A 97 17.15 1.06 -28.18
CA ASP A 97 15.83 1.65 -28.05
C ASP A 97 16.03 3.02 -27.38
N GLU A 98 16.01 4.08 -28.19
CA GLU A 98 15.86 5.46 -27.71
C GLU A 98 14.51 5.55 -26.99
N GLY A 99 14.50 5.13 -25.72
CA GLY A 99 13.35 5.22 -24.85
C GLY A 99 12.83 6.67 -24.81
N PRO A 100 11.52 6.86 -24.55
CA PRO A 100 10.90 8.17 -24.64
C PRO A 100 11.67 9.18 -23.77
N GLU A 101 12.06 10.29 -24.37
CA GLU A 101 12.79 11.36 -23.71
C GLU A 101 11.97 11.87 -22.52
N ILE A 102 12.39 11.50 -21.32
CA ILE A 102 11.76 11.96 -20.08
C ILE A 102 12.02 13.46 -19.98
N LEU A 103 11.02 14.26 -20.32
CA LEU A 103 11.03 15.69 -20.10
C LEU A 103 11.06 15.96 -18.59
N TYR A 104 12.24 16.30 -18.07
CA TYR A 104 12.38 16.82 -16.71
C TYR A 104 11.83 18.24 -16.69
N PHE A 105 10.61 18.41 -16.17
CA PHE A 105 10.01 19.70 -15.88
C PHE A 105 10.56 20.24 -14.55
N ASP A 106 11.84 20.63 -14.56
CA ASP A 106 12.49 21.33 -13.43
C ASP A 106 12.38 22.86 -13.60
N ASP A 107 11.16 23.36 -13.77
CA ASP A 107 10.87 24.78 -13.53
C ASP A 107 9.37 24.99 -13.27
N GLU A 108 9.03 25.41 -12.05
CA GLU A 108 7.69 25.69 -11.52
C GLU A 108 6.99 26.91 -12.17
N GLU A 109 7.44 27.42 -13.32
CA GLU A 109 6.97 28.73 -13.83
C GLU A 109 6.17 28.71 -15.16
N ASN A 110 5.92 27.59 -15.84
CA ASN A 110 5.12 27.66 -17.08
C ASN A 110 4.23 26.43 -17.39
N VAL A 111 3.17 26.26 -16.60
CA VAL A 111 2.20 25.16 -16.73
C VAL A 111 1.30 25.29 -17.99
N GLU A 112 1.12 26.49 -18.53
CA GLU A 112 0.23 26.73 -19.70
C GLU A 112 0.82 26.21 -21.02
N ASP A 113 2.13 26.30 -21.22
CA ASP A 113 2.81 25.78 -22.44
C ASP A 113 2.90 24.24 -22.44
N ALA A 114 2.80 23.60 -21.27
CA ALA A 114 2.82 22.14 -21.14
C ALA A 114 1.49 21.50 -21.59
N GLU A 115 0.35 22.11 -21.28
CA GLU A 115 -0.95 21.59 -21.70
C GLU A 115 -1.14 21.63 -23.23
N GLU A 116 -0.61 22.65 -23.91
CA GLU A 116 -0.71 22.79 -25.37
C GLU A 116 0.15 21.74 -26.10
N LYS A 117 1.34 21.45 -25.58
CA LYS A 117 2.24 20.43 -26.15
C LYS A 117 1.71 19.01 -25.99
N VAL A 118 1.13 18.69 -24.82
CA VAL A 118 0.48 17.40 -24.59
C VAL A 118 -0.74 17.24 -25.52
N LYS A 119 -1.51 18.31 -25.71
CA LYS A 119 -2.68 18.27 -26.59
C LYS A 119 -2.32 18.08 -28.06
N ASN A 120 -1.21 18.67 -28.53
CA ASN A 120 -0.75 18.48 -29.91
C ASN A 120 -0.19 17.07 -30.12
N ALA A 121 0.56 16.52 -29.16
CA ALA A 121 1.06 15.14 -29.25
C ALA A 121 -0.09 14.11 -29.31
N LEU A 122 -1.16 14.33 -28.55
CA LEU A 122 -2.35 13.47 -28.57
C LEU A 122 -3.21 13.63 -29.84
N ALA A 123 -3.09 14.76 -30.54
CA ALA A 123 -3.83 15.00 -31.77
C ALA A 123 -3.15 14.37 -33.01
N GLU A 124 -1.85 14.09 -32.94
CA GLU A 124 -1.10 13.43 -34.02
C GLU A 124 -1.29 11.90 -34.02
N GLU A 125 -1.80 11.29 -32.94
CA GLU A 125 -2.10 9.85 -32.86
C GLU A 125 -3.47 9.46 -33.46
N ASP A 126 -4.33 10.42 -33.81
CA ASP A 126 -5.69 10.17 -34.36
C ASP A 126 -5.76 10.27 -35.91
N GLU A 127 -4.65 10.53 -36.60
CA GLU A 127 -4.54 10.48 -38.08
C GLU A 127 -3.71 9.28 -38.58
N GLU A 128 -4.16 8.05 -38.28
CA GLU A 128 -3.86 6.84 -39.10
C GLU A 128 -5.08 5.92 -39.27
#